data_AF-A0A9E3GBP1-F1
#
_entry.id   AF-A0A9E3GBP1-F1
#
_cell.length_a   1.000
_cell.length_b   1.000
_cell.length_c   1.000
_cell.angle_alpha   90.00
_cell.angle_beta   90.00
_cell.angle_gamma   90.00
#
_symmetry.space_group_name_H-M   'P 1'
#
loop_
_entity.id
_entity.type
_entity.pdbx_description
1 polymer ?
#
loop_
_entity_poly.entity_id
_entity_poly.type
_entity_poly.pdbx_seq_one_letter_code
_entity_poly.pdbx_strand_id
1 'polypeptide(L)'
;MIEFLPDMPAGVTGIRVSGRVRGDELRAIKPTIEELTKGSEIRIVEIIAPDYEGFGSGGLVEDLKLGFGTVLRHHSAFKKIAVVSDKEWVAHTLHALAWMVPGELALFGLGDLEDAKKWAAE
;
A
#
# COMPACT_ATOMS: atom_id res chain seq x y z
N MET A 1 -6.90 3.55 -10.87
CA MET A 1 -7.21 4.73 -10.05
C MET A 1 -6.66 4.55 -8.65
N ILE A 2 -6.07 5.62 -8.11
CA ILE A 2 -5.58 5.69 -6.73
C ILE A 2 -6.36 6.78 -6.00
N GLU A 3 -6.93 6.45 -4.84
CA GLU A 3 -7.72 7.36 -4.01
C GLU A 3 -7.21 7.35 -2.57
N PHE A 4 -7.10 8.52 -1.94
CA PHE A 4 -6.80 8.62 -0.51
C PHE A 4 -8.09 8.55 0.32
N LEU A 5 -8.05 7.82 1.41
CA LEU A 5 -9.19 7.63 2.30
C LEU A 5 -9.14 8.66 3.44
N PRO A 6 -10.17 9.51 3.61
CA PRO A 6 -10.17 10.54 4.63
C PRO A 6 -10.45 10.01 6.05
N ASP A 7 -11.09 8.84 6.15
CA ASP A 7 -11.51 8.23 7.42
C ASP A 7 -10.49 7.21 7.90
N MET A 8 -9.37 7.72 8.43
CA MET A 8 -8.27 6.92 8.95
C MET A 8 -7.89 7.33 10.37
N PRO A 9 -7.44 6.39 11.21
CA PRO A 9 -6.88 6.72 12.51
C PRO A 9 -5.71 7.71 12.38
N ALA A 10 -5.48 8.48 13.45
CA ALA A 10 -4.39 9.45 13.47
C ALA A 10 -3.04 8.79 13.17
N GLY A 11 -2.31 9.33 12.19
CA GLY A 11 -1.00 8.78 11.77
C GLY A 11 -1.07 7.58 10.83
N VAL A 12 -2.27 7.14 10.42
CA VAL A 12 -2.47 6.09 9.41
C VAL A 12 -2.88 6.73 8.08
N THR A 13 -2.21 6.33 7.01
CA THR A 13 -2.59 6.72 5.64
C THR A 13 -3.42 5.63 5.00
N GLY A 14 -4.62 5.97 4.54
CA GLY A 14 -5.49 5.06 3.81
C GLY A 14 -5.42 5.32 2.31
N ILE A 15 -5.23 4.27 1.53
CA ILE A 15 -5.19 4.33 0.07
C ILE A 15 -6.11 3.24 -0.48
N ARG A 16 -6.88 3.56 -1.52
CA ARG A 16 -7.64 2.60 -2.30
C ARG A 16 -7.11 2.57 -3.73
N VAL A 17 -6.89 1.37 -4.26
CA VAL A 17 -6.56 1.15 -5.66
C VAL A 17 -7.67 0.35 -6.35
N SER A 18 -8.09 0.82 -7.52
CA SER A 18 -9.20 0.25 -8.30
C SER A 18 -8.94 0.36 -9.80
N GLY A 19 -9.69 -0.43 -10.59
CA GLY A 19 -9.52 -0.53 -12.04
C GLY A 19 -8.06 -0.78 -12.45
N ARG A 20 -7.58 -0.01 -13.43
CA ARG A 20 -6.19 -0.03 -13.88
C ARG A 20 -5.44 1.17 -13.35
N VAL A 21 -4.36 0.95 -12.62
CA VAL A 21 -3.43 2.01 -12.22
C VAL A 21 -2.39 2.21 -13.32
N ARG A 22 -2.24 3.44 -13.79
CA ARG A 22 -1.26 3.82 -14.82
C ARG A 22 -0.03 4.47 -14.18
N GLY A 23 1.11 4.39 -14.88
CA GLY A 23 2.39 4.91 -14.37
C GLY A 23 2.40 6.43 -14.11
N ASP A 24 1.57 7.19 -14.80
CA ASP A 24 1.37 8.63 -14.56
C ASP A 24 0.64 8.90 -13.24
N GLU A 25 -0.37 8.09 -12.88
CA GLU A 25 -1.05 8.17 -11.59
C GLU A 25 -0.08 7.91 -10.44
N LEU A 26 0.78 6.89 -10.57
CA LEU A 26 1.82 6.59 -9.60
C LEU A 26 2.82 7.73 -9.42
N ARG A 27 3.24 8.36 -10.53
CA ARG A 27 4.12 9.54 -10.47
C ARG A 27 3.45 10.73 -9.80
N ALA A 28 2.13 10.90 -9.99
CA ALA A 28 1.38 11.98 -9.37
C ALA A 28 1.26 11.83 -7.85
N ILE A 29 1.18 10.60 -7.32
CA ILE A 29 1.09 10.36 -5.87
C ILE A 29 2.45 10.36 -5.17
N LYS A 30 3.54 10.24 -5.92
CA LYS A 30 4.89 10.14 -5.36
C LYS A 30 5.25 11.29 -4.41
N PRO A 31 4.97 12.58 -4.71
CA PRO A 31 5.23 13.67 -3.78
C PRO A 31 4.44 13.51 -2.48
N THR A 32 3.20 13.05 -2.54
CA THR A 32 2.36 12.80 -1.36
C THR A 32 2.96 11.71 -0.49
N ILE A 33 3.41 10.60 -1.08
CA ILE A 33 4.14 9.56 -0.35
C ILE A 33 5.40 10.13 0.29
N GLU A 34 6.20 10.90 -0.46
CA GLU A 34 7.41 11.54 0.06
C GLU A 34 7.11 12.48 1.24
N GLU A 35 6.01 13.23 1.20
CA GLU A 35 5.59 14.07 2.33
C GLU A 35 5.18 13.25 3.56
N LEU A 36 4.46 12.14 3.36
CA LEU A 36 4.13 11.21 4.45
C LEU A 36 5.39 10.60 5.07
N THR A 37 6.42 10.34 4.26
CA THR A 37 7.71 9.80 4.74
C THR A 37 8.58 10.81 5.50
N LYS A 38 8.22 12.10 5.52
CA LYS A 38 8.90 13.11 6.38
C LYS A 38 8.54 12.95 7.85
N GLY A 39 7.43 12.28 8.16
CA GLY A 39 7.10 11.85 9.52
C GLY A 39 8.07 10.76 10.01
N SER A 40 8.12 10.57 11.33
CA SER A 40 9.00 9.56 11.95
C SER A 40 8.55 8.12 11.70
N GLU A 41 7.27 7.89 11.40
CA GLU A 41 6.68 6.55 11.22
C GLU A 41 5.62 6.56 10.11
N ILE A 42 5.66 5.55 9.25
CA ILE A 42 4.74 5.35 8.15
C ILE A 42 3.86 4.14 8.48
N ARG A 43 2.56 4.38 8.59
CA ARG A 43 1.51 3.37 8.77
C ARG A 43 0.52 3.49 7.60
N ILE A 44 0.25 2.39 6.90
CA ILE A 44 -0.57 2.39 5.68
C ILE A 44 -1.66 1.33 5.76
N VAL A 45 -2.86 1.69 5.32
CA VAL A 45 -3.95 0.75 4.97
C VAL A 45 -4.20 0.87 3.47
N GLU A 46 -3.84 -0.16 2.71
CA GLU A 46 -4.05 -0.23 1.26
C GLU A 46 -5.23 -1.16 0.94
N ILE A 47 -6.29 -0.61 0.35
CA ILE A 47 -7.44 -1.37 -0.12
C ILE A 47 -7.28 -1.67 -1.59
N ILE A 48 -7.18 -2.95 -1.94
CA ILE A 48 -7.19 -3.41 -3.33
C ILE A 48 -8.63 -3.79 -3.68
N ALA A 49 -9.28 -2.92 -4.45
CA ALA A 49 -10.68 -3.07 -4.81
C ALA A 49 -10.91 -4.33 -5.70
N PRO A 50 -12.12 -4.92 -5.68
CA PRO A 50 -12.42 -6.12 -6.46
C PRO A 50 -12.18 -5.94 -7.97
N ASP A 51 -12.47 -4.74 -8.48
CA ASP A 51 -12.30 -4.34 -9.87
C ASP A 51 -10.85 -3.97 -10.23
N TYR A 52 -9.92 -4.09 -9.28
CA TYR A 52 -8.51 -3.87 -9.56
C TYR A 52 -8.00 -4.91 -10.57
N GLU A 53 -7.61 -4.45 -11.74
CA GLU A 53 -7.11 -5.25 -12.85
C GLU A 53 -5.59 -5.44 -12.78
N GLY A 54 -4.96 -4.93 -11.72
CA GLY A 54 -3.53 -4.82 -11.62
C GLY A 54 -2.99 -3.56 -12.29
N PHE A 55 -1.67 -3.44 -12.23
CA PHE A 55 -0.94 -2.49 -13.04
C PHE A 55 -0.88 -3.08 -14.46
N GLY A 56 -1.25 -2.32 -15.49
CA GLY A 56 -1.30 -2.81 -16.87
C GLY A 56 0.03 -3.44 -17.36
N SER A 57 0.09 -3.89 -18.62
CA SER A 57 1.32 -4.48 -19.20
C SER A 57 2.59 -3.65 -18.92
N GLY A 58 3.48 -4.17 -18.05
CA GLY A 58 4.73 -3.52 -17.61
C GLY A 58 4.72 -2.98 -16.17
N GLY A 59 3.56 -2.73 -15.59
CA GLY A 59 3.43 -1.96 -14.35
C GLY A 59 3.93 -2.65 -13.08
N LEU A 60 3.75 -3.97 -12.92
CA LEU A 60 4.21 -4.68 -11.72
C LEU A 60 5.75 -4.69 -11.57
N VAL A 61 6.48 -4.67 -12.69
CA VAL A 61 7.96 -4.66 -12.72
C VAL A 61 8.52 -3.24 -12.55
N GLU A 62 7.89 -2.23 -13.14
CA GLU A 62 8.24 -0.82 -12.92
C GLU A 62 7.90 -0.37 -11.49
N ASP A 63 6.83 -0.88 -10.90
CA ASP A 63 6.42 -0.61 -9.51
C ASP A 63 7.28 -1.32 -8.49
N LEU A 64 7.69 -2.56 -8.74
CA LEU A 64 8.73 -3.17 -7.92
C LEU A 64 9.96 -2.26 -7.93
N LYS A 65 10.42 -1.74 -9.06
CA LYS A 65 11.60 -0.85 -9.11
C LYS A 65 11.39 0.49 -8.38
N LEU A 66 10.21 1.12 -8.49
CA LEU A 66 9.91 2.39 -7.82
C LEU A 66 9.67 2.19 -6.31
N GLY A 67 8.94 1.15 -5.95
CA GLY A 67 8.74 0.67 -4.58
C GLY A 67 10.08 0.29 -3.94
N PHE A 68 10.88 -0.57 -4.57
CA PHE A 68 12.24 -0.88 -4.13
C PHE A 68 13.09 0.38 -3.98
N GLY A 69 13.14 1.27 -4.97
CA GLY A 69 13.96 2.48 -4.91
C GLY A 69 13.55 3.48 -3.81
N THR A 70 12.26 3.56 -3.50
CA THR A 70 11.70 4.52 -2.53
C THR A 70 11.61 3.92 -1.13
N VAL A 71 11.17 2.67 -1.02
CA VAL A 71 11.12 1.88 0.22
C VAL A 71 12.53 1.55 0.72
N LEU A 72 13.53 1.31 -0.15
CA LEU A 72 14.92 1.13 0.31
C LEU A 72 15.53 2.43 0.88
N ARG A 73 15.09 3.61 0.43
CA ARG A 73 15.61 4.90 0.94
C ARG A 73 15.01 5.31 2.28
N HIS A 74 13.78 4.91 2.56
CA HIS A 74 13.06 5.19 3.82
C HIS A 74 12.70 3.91 4.59
N HIS A 75 13.48 2.85 4.40
CA HIS A 75 13.19 1.49 4.88
C HIS A 75 12.88 1.50 6.39
N SER A 76 13.65 2.23 7.19
CA SER A 76 13.44 2.30 8.64
C SER A 76 12.14 3.00 9.10
N ALA A 77 11.45 3.75 8.24
CA ALA A 77 10.26 4.52 8.61
C ALA A 77 8.96 3.71 8.50
N PHE A 78 8.92 2.65 7.69
CA PHE A 78 7.71 1.81 7.56
C PHE A 78 7.53 0.94 8.79
N LYS A 79 6.42 1.15 9.52
CA LYS A 79 6.07 0.40 10.73
C LYS A 79 5.03 -0.67 10.48
N LYS A 80 3.91 -0.29 9.87
CA LYS A 80 2.78 -1.19 9.63
C LYS A 80 2.15 -0.96 8.28
N ILE A 81 1.93 -2.03 7.53
CA ILE A 81 1.24 -2.01 6.24
C ILE A 81 0.12 -3.05 6.31
N ALA A 82 -1.13 -2.59 6.30
CA ALA A 82 -2.30 -3.44 6.17
C ALA A 82 -2.75 -3.43 4.71
N VAL A 83 -2.80 -4.61 4.09
CA VAL A 83 -3.38 -4.78 2.76
C VAL A 83 -4.77 -5.39 2.94
N VAL A 84 -5.78 -4.81 2.30
CA VAL A 84 -7.17 -5.22 2.42
C VAL A 84 -7.66 -5.66 1.05
N SER A 85 -7.86 -6.97 0.85
CA SER A 85 -8.30 -7.53 -0.43
C SER A 85 -8.85 -8.95 -0.31
N ASP A 86 -9.85 -9.26 -1.13
CA ASP A 86 -10.38 -10.62 -1.30
C ASP A 86 -9.79 -11.35 -2.52
N LYS A 87 -8.78 -10.77 -3.19
CA LYS A 87 -8.18 -11.35 -4.40
C LYS A 87 -7.10 -12.37 -4.05
N GLU A 88 -7.24 -13.60 -4.51
CA GLU A 88 -6.30 -14.71 -4.20
C GLU A 88 -4.85 -14.40 -4.56
N TRP A 89 -4.60 -13.75 -5.71
CA TRP A 89 -3.23 -13.44 -6.13
C TRP A 89 -2.53 -12.44 -5.19
N VAL A 90 -3.27 -11.60 -4.46
CA VAL A 90 -2.69 -10.64 -3.51
C VAL A 90 -1.99 -11.40 -2.39
N ALA A 91 -2.62 -12.45 -1.87
CA ALA A 91 -2.01 -13.29 -0.83
C ALA A 91 -0.68 -13.90 -1.31
N HIS A 92 -0.64 -14.41 -2.55
CA HIS A 92 0.58 -14.95 -3.15
C HIS A 92 1.67 -13.91 -3.34
N THR A 93 1.32 -12.71 -3.81
CA THR A 93 2.25 -11.60 -3.98
C THR A 93 2.83 -11.14 -2.65
N LEU A 94 1.99 -10.97 -1.62
CA LEU A 94 2.48 -10.58 -0.29
C LEU A 94 3.36 -11.67 0.31
N HIS A 95 3.00 -12.94 0.19
CA HIS A 95 3.85 -14.04 0.66
C HIS A 95 5.25 -14.03 0.00
N ALA A 96 5.31 -13.70 -1.29
CA ALA A 96 6.57 -13.63 -2.03
C ALA A 96 7.42 -12.40 -1.68
N LEU A 97 6.82 -11.30 -1.21
CA LEU A 97 7.49 -10.01 -1.07
C LEU A 97 7.56 -9.47 0.37
N ALA A 98 6.83 -10.06 1.32
CA ALA A 98 6.73 -9.60 2.71
C ALA A 98 8.09 -9.48 3.40
N TRP A 99 9.01 -10.40 3.11
CA TRP A 99 10.35 -10.44 3.71
C TRP A 99 11.23 -9.20 3.38
N MET A 100 10.82 -8.40 2.40
CA MET A 100 11.53 -7.18 2.00
C MET A 100 10.99 -5.93 2.71
N VAL A 101 9.82 -6.05 3.35
CA VAL A 101 9.20 -4.98 4.12
C VAL A 101 9.89 -4.93 5.49
N PRO A 102 10.41 -3.77 5.91
CA PRO A 102 11.09 -3.61 7.21
C PRO A 102 10.15 -3.63 8.41
N GLY A 103 8.90 -3.25 8.19
CA GLY A 103 7.84 -3.23 9.19
C GLY A 103 6.96 -4.47 9.14
N GLU A 104 5.88 -4.43 9.91
CA GLU A 104 4.87 -5.47 9.91
C GLU A 104 3.96 -5.34 8.69
N LEU A 105 3.61 -6.48 8.09
CA LEU A 105 2.70 -6.58 6.96
C LEU A 105 1.57 -7.55 7.33
N ALA A 106 0.33 -7.12 7.17
CA ALA A 106 -0.85 -7.94 7.42
C ALA A 106 -1.83 -7.87 6.25
N LEU A 107 -2.49 -8.99 5.95
CA LEU A 107 -3.54 -9.11 4.94
C LEU A 107 -4.90 -9.29 5.63
N PHE A 108 -5.88 -8.52 5.21
CA PHE A 108 -7.26 -8.52 5.70
C PHE A 108 -8.22 -8.71 4.52
N GLY A 109 -9.39 -9.29 4.78
CA GLY A 109 -10.48 -9.31 3.81
C GLY A 109 -11.17 -7.94 3.71
N LEU A 110 -11.89 -7.67 2.63
CA LEU A 110 -12.62 -6.40 2.47
C LEU A 110 -13.68 -6.18 3.56
N GLY A 111 -14.23 -7.25 4.13
CA GLY A 111 -15.14 -7.20 5.28
C GLY A 111 -14.49 -6.78 6.59
N ASP A 112 -13.16 -6.85 6.69
CA ASP A 112 -12.38 -6.61 7.92
C ASP A 112 -11.63 -5.27 7.88
N LEU A 113 -12.06 -4.32 7.02
CA LEU A 113 -11.40 -3.03 6.85
C LEU A 113 -11.23 -2.26 8.18
N GLU A 114 -12.23 -2.31 9.06
CA GLU A 114 -12.17 -1.63 10.34
C GLU A 114 -11.12 -2.24 11.28
N ASP A 115 -10.89 -3.54 11.19
CA ASP A 115 -9.85 -4.21 11.97
C ASP A 115 -8.47 -3.95 11.38
N ALA A 116 -8.36 -3.87 10.05
CA ALA A 116 -7.15 -3.41 9.37
C ALA A 116 -6.73 -1.99 9.82
N LYS A 117 -7.69 -1.06 9.91
CA LYS A 117 -7.46 0.30 10.41
C LYS A 117 -6.94 0.30 11.85
N LYS A 118 -7.58 -0.46 12.75
CA LYS A 118 -7.16 -0.55 14.16
C LYS A 118 -5.76 -1.14 14.28
N TRP A 119 -5.50 -2.25 13.61
CA TRP A 119 -4.21 -2.91 13.64
C TRP A 119 -3.09 -2.01 13.14
N ALA A 120 -3.33 -1.22 12.08
CA ALA A 120 -2.37 -0.28 11.55
C ALA A 120 -2.09 0.90 12.51
N ALA A 121 -3.06 1.27 13.36
CA ALA A 121 -2.94 2.39 14.29
C ALA A 121 -2.25 2.04 15.62
N GLU A 122 -2.23 0.75 15.98
CA GLU A 122 -1.46 0.22 17.12
C GLU A 122 0.05 0.44 16.94
#